data_AF-A0A3D0YS96-F1
#
_entry.id   AF-A0A3D0YS96-F1
#
_cell.length_a   1.000
_cell.length_b   1.000
_cell.length_c   1.000
_cell.angle_alpha   90.00
_cell.angle_beta   90.00
_cell.angle_gamma   90.00
#
_symmetry.space_group_name_H-M   'P 1'
#
loop_
_entity.id
_entity.type
_entity.pdbx_description
1 polymer ?
#
loop_
_entity_poly.entity_id
_entity_poly.type
_entity_poly.pdbx_seq_one_letter_code
_entity_poly.pdbx_strand_id
1 'polypeptide(L)'
;MSMTDFLEITKRRFHQLQNTPVPGPADILETLGCELWLLTACNALAASPLLARRIAALGMLQRLWSPTSRHERCLMLHVSSEHSLVLTLKENLALIPTPAWETVIAHADNEIALLADQYHNLCHCLGSENPTVVESLLLAAIRRRDEIQSMITALRLAQKPITTLIESLEPLDNQFKPLTDNFHSLNFSKSVSDHLNAVSWCEPESWWGLINDQLIGSDAFDPNDTTGESHD
;
A
#
# COMPACT_ATOMS: atom_id res chain seq x y z
N MET A 1 -37.43 1.93 18.66
CA MET A 1 -36.96 1.72 17.27
C MET A 1 -37.19 0.26 16.94
N SER A 2 -37.92 -0.05 15.87
CA SER A 2 -38.16 -1.44 15.49
C SER A 2 -36.91 -2.05 14.82
N MET A 3 -36.82 -3.38 14.78
CA MET A 3 -35.75 -4.08 14.06
C MET A 3 -35.74 -3.70 12.56
N THR A 4 -36.92 -3.46 11.99
CA THR A 4 -37.06 -3.03 10.59
C THR A 4 -36.49 -1.63 10.36
N ASP A 5 -36.76 -0.69 11.27
CA ASP A 5 -36.19 0.67 11.21
C ASP A 5 -34.66 0.63 11.33
N PHE A 6 -34.13 -0.21 12.22
CA PHE A 6 -32.69 -0.40 12.38
C PHE A 6 -32.03 -0.95 11.11
N LEU A 7 -32.66 -1.94 10.47
CA LEU A 7 -32.16 -2.53 9.22
C LEU A 7 -32.21 -1.53 8.06
N GLU A 8 -33.26 -0.72 7.93
CA GLU A 8 -33.33 0.33 6.91
C GLU A 8 -32.27 1.41 7.12
N ILE A 9 -32.08 1.88 8.37
CA ILE A 9 -31.05 2.87 8.69
C ILE A 9 -29.66 2.32 8.35
N THR A 10 -29.40 1.05 8.67
CA THR A 10 -28.12 0.38 8.40
C THR A 10 -27.88 0.22 6.90
N LYS A 11 -28.88 -0.23 6.14
CA LYS A 11 -28.81 -0.33 4.66
C LYS A 11 -28.57 1.03 4.01
N ARG A 12 -29.26 2.07 4.47
CA ARG A 12 -29.12 3.43 3.93
C ARG A 12 -27.71 3.97 4.20
N ARG A 13 -27.20 3.79 5.42
CA ARG A 13 -25.81 4.16 5.77
C ARG A 13 -24.80 3.38 4.94
N PHE A 14 -24.99 2.08 4.79
CA PHE A 14 -24.11 1.25 3.97
C PHE A 14 -24.06 1.72 2.50
N HIS A 15 -25.23 1.98 1.88
CA HIS A 15 -25.28 2.52 0.53
C HIS A 15 -24.65 3.91 0.40
N GLN A 16 -24.85 4.79 1.38
CA GLN A 16 -24.21 6.11 1.39
C GLN A 16 -22.68 5.99 1.45
N LEU A 17 -22.17 5.08 2.28
CA LEU A 17 -20.73 4.83 2.40
C LEU A 17 -20.14 4.26 1.11
N GLN A 18 -20.82 3.30 0.48
CA GLN A 18 -20.41 2.75 -0.82
C GLN A 18 -20.38 3.80 -1.92
N ASN A 19 -21.35 4.71 -1.93
CA ASN A 19 -21.46 5.76 -2.96
C ASN A 19 -20.67 7.03 -2.61
N THR A 20 -19.85 7.01 -1.56
CA THR A 20 -18.95 8.15 -1.26
C THR A 20 -18.01 8.32 -2.46
N PRO A 21 -18.04 9.48 -3.13
CA PRO A 21 -17.15 9.72 -4.26
C PRO A 21 -15.71 9.82 -3.74
N VAL A 22 -14.81 9.10 -4.40
CA VAL A 22 -13.37 9.19 -4.19
C VAL A 22 -12.78 9.44 -5.57
N PRO A 23 -11.96 10.49 -5.76
CA PRO A 23 -11.36 10.77 -7.06
C PRO A 23 -10.49 9.60 -7.51
N GLY A 24 -10.46 9.38 -8.82
CA GLY A 24 -9.54 8.42 -9.43
C GLY A 24 -8.12 8.98 -9.54
N PRO A 25 -7.14 8.12 -9.87
CA PRO A 25 -5.75 8.55 -10.06
C PRO A 25 -5.59 9.64 -11.13
N ALA A 26 -6.38 9.57 -12.21
CA ALA A 26 -6.36 10.57 -13.27
C ALA A 26 -6.84 11.95 -12.79
N ASP A 27 -7.84 11.99 -11.91
CA ASP A 27 -8.36 13.24 -11.33
C ASP A 27 -7.35 13.90 -10.40
N ILE A 28 -6.52 13.09 -9.73
CA ILE A 28 -5.47 13.58 -8.81
C ILE A 28 -4.21 14.02 -9.55
N LEU A 29 -3.80 13.27 -10.58
CA LEU A 29 -2.58 13.54 -11.31
C LEU A 29 -2.74 14.72 -12.26
N GLU A 30 -3.92 14.92 -12.85
CA GLU A 30 -4.24 15.93 -13.85
C GLU A 30 -3.24 15.97 -15.03
N THR A 31 -2.13 16.69 -14.85
CA THR A 31 -1.05 16.89 -15.84
C THR A 31 0.27 16.22 -15.47
N LEU A 32 0.36 15.65 -14.26
CA LEU A 32 1.55 14.98 -13.76
C LEU A 32 1.72 13.61 -14.43
N GLY A 33 2.92 13.34 -14.93
CA GLY A 33 3.32 12.02 -15.39
C GLY A 33 3.29 11.00 -14.26
N CYS A 34 3.01 9.74 -14.62
CA CYS A 34 2.97 8.62 -13.69
C CYS A 34 3.42 7.36 -14.41
N GLU A 35 4.21 6.53 -13.72
CA GLU A 35 4.61 5.23 -14.23
C GLU A 35 3.39 4.34 -14.51
N LEU A 36 3.41 3.60 -15.62
CA LEU A 36 2.25 2.82 -16.07
C LEU A 36 1.84 1.74 -15.06
N TRP A 37 2.81 1.11 -14.39
CA TRP A 37 2.53 0.08 -13.37
C TRP A 37 1.78 0.69 -12.18
N LEU A 38 2.17 1.88 -11.73
CA LEU A 38 1.55 2.57 -10.59
C LEU A 38 0.14 3.02 -10.96
N LEU A 39 -0.02 3.62 -12.14
CA LEU A 39 -1.34 4.01 -12.64
C LEU A 39 -2.28 2.81 -12.73
N THR A 40 -1.79 1.67 -13.21
CA THR A 40 -2.57 0.42 -13.31
C THR A 40 -2.98 -0.10 -11.93
N ALA A 41 -2.04 -0.13 -10.97
CA ALA A 41 -2.30 -0.58 -9.60
C ALA A 41 -3.31 0.33 -8.88
N CYS A 42 -3.14 1.64 -8.95
CA CYS A 42 -4.06 2.61 -8.37
C CYS A 42 -5.45 2.52 -9.02
N ASN A 43 -5.54 2.34 -10.35
CA ASN A 43 -6.83 2.18 -11.03
C ASN A 43 -7.57 0.90 -10.60
N ALA A 44 -6.83 -0.21 -10.41
CA ALA A 44 -7.44 -1.46 -9.91
C ALA A 44 -8.03 -1.28 -8.50
N LEU A 45 -7.34 -0.56 -7.62
CA LEU A 45 -7.85 -0.21 -6.29
C LEU A 45 -9.03 0.78 -6.36
N ALA A 46 -8.94 1.80 -7.21
CA ALA A 46 -9.97 2.83 -7.38
C ALA A 46 -11.28 2.30 -8.00
N ALA A 47 -11.20 1.24 -8.80
CA ALA A 47 -12.37 0.55 -9.37
C ALA A 47 -13.11 -0.34 -8.35
N SER A 48 -12.55 -0.55 -7.16
CA SER A 48 -13.16 -1.39 -6.12
C SER A 48 -14.47 -0.79 -5.59
N PRO A 49 -15.50 -1.61 -5.30
CA PRO A 49 -16.70 -1.14 -4.60
C PRO A 49 -16.42 -0.78 -3.13
N LEU A 50 -15.29 -1.22 -2.57
CA LEU A 50 -14.92 -0.97 -1.18
C LEU A 50 -14.28 0.41 -1.05
N LEU A 51 -14.85 1.26 -0.20
CA LEU A 51 -14.32 2.59 0.09
C LEU A 51 -12.84 2.54 0.54
N ALA A 52 -12.50 1.61 1.42
CA ALA A 52 -11.15 1.48 1.96
C ALA A 52 -10.09 1.24 0.86
N ARG A 53 -10.41 0.42 -0.15
CA ARG A 53 -9.51 0.16 -1.29
C ARG A 53 -9.37 1.38 -2.20
N ARG A 54 -10.46 2.13 -2.43
CA ARG A 54 -10.41 3.40 -3.17
C ARG A 54 -9.55 4.44 -2.44
N ILE A 55 -9.63 4.48 -1.11
CA ILE A 55 -8.75 5.31 -0.27
C ILE A 55 -7.30 4.81 -0.31
N ALA A 56 -7.09 3.49 -0.32
CA ALA A 56 -5.77 2.89 -0.50
C ALA A 56 -5.13 3.30 -1.83
N ALA A 57 -5.91 3.45 -2.91
CA ALA A 57 -5.38 3.95 -4.19
C ALA A 57 -4.71 5.33 -4.05
N LEU A 58 -5.33 6.24 -3.29
CA LEU A 58 -4.81 7.58 -3.01
C LEU A 58 -3.55 7.53 -2.14
N GLY A 59 -3.53 6.65 -1.14
CA GLY A 59 -2.36 6.44 -0.30
C GLY A 59 -1.19 5.80 -1.04
N MET A 60 -1.44 4.83 -1.91
CA MET A 60 -0.43 4.24 -2.79
C MET A 60 0.17 5.30 -3.71
N LEU A 61 -0.67 6.17 -4.28
CA LEU A 61 -0.20 7.28 -5.11
C LEU A 61 0.69 8.23 -4.31
N GLN A 62 0.35 8.58 -3.07
CA GLN A 62 1.26 9.37 -2.23
C GLN A 62 2.59 8.67 -1.98
N ARG A 63 2.56 7.37 -1.69
CA ARG A 63 3.74 6.61 -1.27
C ARG A 63 4.75 6.44 -2.38
N LEU A 64 4.27 6.07 -3.57
CA LEU A 64 5.10 5.52 -4.63
C LEU A 64 5.21 6.41 -5.86
N TRP A 65 4.42 7.49 -5.94
CA TRP A 65 4.54 8.41 -7.06
C TRP A 65 5.87 9.16 -7.00
N SER A 66 6.55 9.21 -8.13
CA SER A 66 7.73 10.04 -8.34
C SER A 66 7.68 10.71 -9.72
N PRO A 67 8.33 11.88 -9.89
CA PRO A 67 8.27 12.59 -11.16
C PRO A 67 9.05 11.85 -12.26
N THR A 68 8.36 11.57 -13.37
CA THR A 68 8.87 10.77 -14.48
C THR A 68 9.88 11.52 -15.35
N SER A 69 9.82 12.86 -15.37
CA SER A 69 10.71 13.69 -16.18
C SER A 69 11.58 14.66 -15.36
N ARG A 70 12.75 15.02 -15.90
CA ARG A 70 13.60 16.07 -15.31
C ARG A 70 12.86 17.41 -15.22
N HIS A 71 11.99 17.69 -16.19
CA HIS A 71 11.18 18.90 -16.21
C HIS A 71 10.19 18.92 -15.03
N GLU A 72 9.48 17.83 -14.78
CA GLU A 72 8.57 17.71 -13.61
C GLU A 72 9.32 17.81 -12.29
N ARG A 73 10.50 17.19 -12.17
CA ARG A 73 11.35 17.34 -10.97
C ARG A 73 11.71 18.82 -10.75
N CYS A 74 12.10 19.52 -11.82
CA CYS A 74 12.39 20.94 -11.74
C CYS A 74 11.14 21.75 -11.38
N LEU A 75 9.98 21.48 -11.98
CA LEU A 75 8.72 22.13 -11.61
C LEU A 75 8.43 21.92 -10.12
N MET A 76 8.50 20.69 -9.60
CA MET A 76 8.25 20.43 -8.18
C MET A 76 9.20 21.18 -7.22
N LEU A 77 10.45 21.38 -7.61
CA LEU A 77 11.42 22.15 -6.81
C LEU A 77 11.13 23.67 -6.81
N HIS A 78 10.40 24.17 -7.81
CA HIS A 78 10.12 25.60 -8.00
C HIS A 78 8.65 25.98 -7.77
N VAL A 79 7.76 25.00 -7.69
CA VAL A 79 6.34 25.19 -7.43
C VAL A 79 6.15 25.54 -5.95
N SER A 80 5.47 26.66 -5.71
CA SER A 80 4.92 27.05 -4.39
C SER A 80 4.23 25.84 -3.75
N SER A 81 4.34 25.70 -2.41
CA SER A 81 3.72 24.62 -1.63
C SER A 81 2.22 24.37 -1.91
N GLU A 82 1.58 25.30 -2.59
CA GLU A 82 0.17 25.34 -3.01
C GLU A 82 -0.20 24.39 -4.18
N HIS A 83 0.74 23.80 -4.94
CA HIS A 83 0.43 22.88 -6.06
C HIS A 83 1.20 21.55 -6.00
N SER A 84 1.37 20.99 -4.80
CA SER A 84 1.96 19.66 -4.63
C SER A 84 0.88 18.58 -4.68
N LEU A 85 1.21 17.41 -5.25
CA LEU A 85 0.36 16.20 -5.22
C LEU A 85 -0.22 15.93 -3.82
N VAL A 86 0.59 16.17 -2.78
CA VAL A 86 0.21 16.02 -1.38
C VAL A 86 -0.93 16.95 -0.98
N LEU A 87 -0.95 18.20 -1.45
CA LEU A 87 -2.02 19.14 -1.16
C LEU A 87 -3.32 18.70 -1.83
N THR A 88 -3.27 18.38 -3.14
CA THR A 88 -4.43 17.87 -3.89
C THR A 88 -5.03 16.64 -3.22
N LEU A 89 -4.20 15.71 -2.75
CA LEU A 89 -4.64 14.55 -1.98
C LEU A 89 -5.31 14.96 -0.66
N LYS A 90 -4.71 15.86 0.12
CA LYS A 90 -5.30 16.33 1.39
C LYS A 90 -6.66 16.99 1.19
N GLU A 91 -6.80 17.83 0.16
CA GLU A 91 -8.06 18.50 -0.18
C GLU A 91 -9.15 17.49 -0.53
N ASN A 92 -8.83 16.49 -1.36
CA ASN A 92 -9.79 15.45 -1.72
C ASN A 92 -10.17 14.55 -0.55
N LEU A 93 -9.21 14.17 0.30
CA LEU A 93 -9.48 13.37 1.49
C LEU A 93 -10.32 14.14 2.53
N ALA A 94 -10.21 15.48 2.58
CA ALA A 94 -11.02 16.31 3.46
C ALA A 94 -12.53 16.28 3.11
N LEU A 95 -12.89 15.88 1.88
CA LEU A 95 -14.29 15.73 1.44
C LEU A 95 -14.96 14.45 1.95
N ILE A 96 -14.18 13.50 2.48
CA ILE A 96 -14.68 12.21 2.94
C ILE A 96 -15.35 12.37 4.32
N PRO A 97 -16.64 11.99 4.48
CA PRO A 97 -17.37 12.14 5.73
C PRO A 97 -16.73 11.38 6.91
N THR A 98 -16.80 11.94 8.12
CA THR A 98 -16.26 11.31 9.35
C THR A 98 -16.66 9.84 9.54
N PRO A 99 -17.95 9.44 9.40
CA PRO A 99 -18.35 8.04 9.57
C PRO A 99 -17.72 7.09 8.55
N ALA A 100 -17.30 7.60 7.39
CA ALA A 100 -16.68 6.80 6.36
C ALA A 100 -15.25 6.38 6.76
N TRP A 101 -14.56 7.22 7.53
CA TRP A 101 -13.24 6.92 8.07
C TRP A 101 -13.25 5.77 9.09
N GLU A 102 -14.31 5.67 9.90
CA GLU A 102 -14.48 4.53 10.81
C GLU A 102 -14.55 3.20 10.04
N THR A 103 -15.18 3.21 8.86
CA THR A 103 -15.25 2.03 7.98
C THR A 103 -13.89 1.70 7.36
N VAL A 104 -13.09 2.71 7.01
CA VAL A 104 -11.74 2.51 6.50
C VAL A 104 -10.83 1.92 7.59
N ILE A 105 -10.90 2.44 8.81
CA ILE A 105 -10.11 1.94 9.95
C ILE A 105 -10.50 0.49 10.27
N ALA A 106 -11.80 0.20 10.40
CA ALA A 106 -12.27 -1.16 10.66
C ALA A 106 -11.87 -2.16 9.56
N HIS A 107 -11.82 -1.70 8.30
CA HIS A 107 -11.33 -2.53 7.20
C HIS A 107 -9.82 -2.78 7.31
N ALA A 108 -9.03 -1.74 7.63
CA ALA A 108 -7.60 -1.91 7.85
C ALA A 108 -7.29 -2.87 9.01
N ASP A 109 -8.01 -2.76 10.14
CA ASP A 109 -7.91 -3.71 11.25
C ASP A 109 -8.19 -5.16 10.80
N ASN A 110 -9.24 -5.36 9.99
CA ASN A 110 -9.58 -6.68 9.46
C ASN A 110 -8.49 -7.20 8.51
N GLU A 111 -7.92 -6.36 7.64
CA GLU A 111 -6.82 -6.76 6.77
C GLU A 111 -5.56 -7.10 7.59
N ILE A 112 -5.29 -6.42 8.71
CA ILE A 112 -4.18 -6.79 9.63
C ILE A 112 -4.40 -8.19 10.21
N ALA A 113 -5.62 -8.51 10.67
CA ALA A 113 -5.95 -9.85 11.15
C ALA A 113 -5.76 -10.92 10.06
N LEU A 114 -6.23 -10.63 8.84
CA LEU A 114 -6.05 -11.54 7.70
C LEU A 114 -4.58 -11.68 7.27
N LEU A 115 -3.75 -10.66 7.49
CA LEU A 115 -2.30 -10.74 7.27
C LEU A 115 -1.64 -11.67 8.30
N ALA A 116 -2.09 -11.66 9.56
CA ALA A 116 -1.64 -12.62 10.57
C ALA A 116 -2.00 -14.07 10.18
N ASP A 117 -3.20 -14.30 9.66
CA ASP A 117 -3.58 -15.62 9.13
C ASP A 117 -2.68 -16.05 7.95
N GLN A 118 -2.34 -15.11 7.07
CA GLN A 118 -1.40 -15.38 5.96
C GLN A 118 -0.01 -15.75 6.45
N TYR A 119 0.50 -15.09 7.50
CA TYR A 119 1.77 -15.44 8.13
C TYR A 119 1.75 -16.89 8.61
N HIS A 120 0.72 -17.29 9.35
CA HIS A 120 0.60 -18.67 9.84
C HIS A 120 0.51 -19.70 8.70
N ASN A 121 -0.25 -19.38 7.64
CA ASN A 121 -0.35 -20.23 6.46
C ASN A 121 0.99 -20.36 5.73
N LEU A 122 1.75 -19.26 5.61
CA LEU A 122 3.09 -19.28 5.05
C LEU A 122 4.02 -20.17 5.87
N CYS A 123 4.07 -19.99 7.20
CA CYS A 123 4.88 -20.81 8.08
C CYS A 123 4.57 -22.31 7.96
N HIS A 124 3.29 -22.69 7.81
CA HIS A 124 2.90 -24.08 7.60
C HIS A 124 3.32 -24.62 6.22
N CYS A 125 3.42 -23.75 5.21
CA CYS A 125 3.82 -24.14 3.86
C CYS A 125 5.33 -24.04 3.63
N LEU A 126 6.10 -23.42 4.53
CA LEU A 126 7.56 -23.43 4.51
C LEU A 126 8.04 -24.88 4.71
N GLY A 127 8.63 -25.46 3.66
CA GLY A 127 8.98 -26.89 3.60
C GLY A 127 8.01 -27.75 2.78
N SER A 128 6.97 -27.16 2.19
CA SER A 128 6.13 -27.83 1.20
C SER A 128 6.91 -28.16 -0.07
N GLU A 129 6.61 -29.30 -0.69
CA GLU A 129 7.15 -29.70 -2.00
C GLU A 129 6.62 -28.85 -3.17
N ASN A 130 5.72 -27.88 -2.93
CA ASN A 130 5.14 -27.04 -3.97
C ASN A 130 5.53 -25.56 -3.81
N PRO A 131 6.64 -25.13 -4.43
CA PRO A 131 7.12 -23.74 -4.41
C PRO A 131 6.10 -22.72 -4.92
N THR A 132 5.26 -23.10 -5.89
CA THR A 132 4.26 -22.18 -6.47
C THR A 132 3.18 -21.77 -5.47
N VAL A 133 2.82 -22.67 -4.54
CA VAL A 133 1.86 -22.35 -3.47
C VAL A 133 2.47 -21.34 -2.50
N VAL A 134 3.73 -21.55 -2.12
CA VAL A 134 4.47 -20.66 -1.21
C VAL A 134 4.61 -19.26 -1.83
N GLU A 135 5.03 -19.19 -3.09
CA GLU A 135 5.12 -17.92 -3.84
C GLU A 135 3.77 -17.19 -3.91
N SER A 136 2.69 -17.91 -4.24
CA SER A 136 1.36 -17.32 -4.31
C SER A 136 0.90 -16.78 -2.94
N LEU A 137 1.19 -17.47 -1.85
CA LEU A 137 0.85 -17.02 -0.49
C LEU A 137 1.67 -15.78 -0.11
N LEU A 138 2.96 -15.75 -0.47
CA LEU A 138 3.83 -14.62 -0.17
C LEU A 138 3.40 -13.38 -0.96
N LEU A 139 3.13 -13.53 -2.25
CA LEU A 139 2.60 -12.43 -3.08
C LEU A 139 1.28 -11.90 -2.54
N ALA A 140 0.42 -12.77 -2.01
CA ALA A 140 -0.82 -12.35 -1.36
C ALA A 140 -0.56 -11.58 -0.06
N ALA A 141 0.44 -11.99 0.74
CA ALA A 141 0.84 -11.27 1.95
C ALA A 141 1.45 -9.90 1.65
N ILE A 142 2.38 -9.83 0.68
CA ILE A 142 2.99 -8.59 0.20
C ILE A 142 1.92 -7.60 -0.27
N ARG A 143 1.00 -8.04 -1.14
CA ARG A 143 -0.08 -7.18 -1.66
C ARG A 143 -0.98 -6.67 -0.54
N ARG A 144 -1.32 -7.52 0.43
CA ARG A 144 -2.15 -7.12 1.57
C ARG A 144 -1.41 -6.11 2.46
N ARG A 145 -0.15 -6.37 2.79
CA ARG A 145 0.66 -5.46 3.60
C ARG A 145 0.82 -4.09 2.93
N ASP A 146 1.02 -4.08 1.63
CA ASP A 146 1.14 -2.86 0.83
C ASP A 146 -0.20 -2.08 0.75
N GLU A 147 -1.33 -2.79 0.64
CA GLU A 147 -2.66 -2.18 0.70
C GLU A 147 -2.93 -1.56 2.09
N ILE A 148 -2.55 -2.25 3.17
CA ILE A 148 -2.63 -1.72 4.55
C ILE A 148 -1.77 -0.46 4.70
N GLN A 149 -0.51 -0.48 4.23
CA GLN A 149 0.36 0.68 4.29
C GLN A 149 -0.23 1.88 3.53
N SER A 150 -0.82 1.61 2.37
CA SER A 150 -1.49 2.63 1.56
C SER A 150 -2.70 3.23 2.30
N MET A 151 -3.51 2.42 2.98
CA MET A 151 -4.58 2.94 3.85
C MET A 151 -4.03 3.79 5.00
N ILE A 152 -2.98 3.33 5.70
CA ILE A 152 -2.34 4.07 6.80
C ILE A 152 -1.82 5.43 6.31
N THR A 153 -1.19 5.48 5.14
CA THR A 153 -0.76 6.74 4.53
C THR A 153 -1.92 7.70 4.29
N ALA A 154 -3.01 7.22 3.68
CA ALA A 154 -4.17 8.07 3.43
C ALA A 154 -4.81 8.57 4.73
N LEU A 155 -4.91 7.71 5.75
CA LEU A 155 -5.37 8.08 7.09
C LEU A 155 -4.47 9.15 7.72
N ARG A 156 -3.14 9.02 7.57
CA ARG A 156 -2.16 10.01 8.04
C ARG A 156 -2.34 11.35 7.35
N LEU A 157 -2.50 11.38 6.03
CA LEU A 157 -2.78 12.61 5.27
C LEU A 157 -4.07 13.29 5.73
N ALA A 158 -5.11 12.50 6.02
CA ALA A 158 -6.40 12.95 6.52
C ALA A 158 -6.44 13.21 8.03
N GLN A 159 -5.30 13.13 8.72
CA GLN A 159 -5.14 13.35 10.17
C GLN A 159 -6.10 12.47 11.01
N LYS A 160 -6.24 11.20 10.62
CA LYS A 160 -7.04 10.20 11.33
C LYS A 160 -6.15 9.41 12.31
N PRO A 161 -6.72 8.87 13.40
CA PRO A 161 -5.95 8.05 14.34
C PRO A 161 -5.46 6.78 13.65
N ILE A 162 -4.16 6.51 13.77
CA ILE A 162 -3.49 5.34 13.17
C ILE A 162 -2.65 4.54 14.18
N THR A 163 -2.53 5.02 15.42
CA THR A 163 -1.62 4.45 16.42
C THR A 163 -1.90 2.97 16.66
N THR A 164 -3.15 2.58 16.87
CA THR A 164 -3.55 1.19 17.12
C THR A 164 -3.28 0.27 15.93
N LEU A 165 -3.43 0.78 14.70
CA LEU A 165 -3.11 0.05 13.47
C LEU A 165 -1.60 -0.23 13.39
N ILE A 166 -0.77 0.79 13.67
CA ILE A 166 0.68 0.65 13.66
C ILE A 166 1.15 -0.32 14.74
N GLU A 167 0.65 -0.17 15.97
CA GLU A 167 0.98 -1.04 17.11
C GLU A 167 0.60 -2.51 16.85
N SER A 168 -0.47 -2.75 16.09
CA SER A 168 -0.90 -4.11 15.72
C SER A 168 -0.07 -4.69 14.58
N LEU A 169 0.48 -3.83 13.71
CA LEU A 169 1.18 -4.24 12.50
C LEU A 169 2.69 -4.47 12.72
N GLU A 170 3.31 -3.67 13.58
CA GLU A 170 4.74 -3.77 13.89
C GLU A 170 5.19 -5.18 14.36
N PRO A 171 4.45 -5.89 15.25
CA PRO A 171 4.79 -7.27 15.61
C PRO A 171 4.73 -8.22 14.42
N LEU A 172 3.77 -8.04 13.50
CA LEU A 172 3.67 -8.86 12.29
C LEU A 172 4.82 -8.58 11.34
N ASP A 173 5.18 -7.32 11.13
CA ASP A 173 6.32 -6.94 10.28
C ASP A 173 7.62 -7.56 10.81
N ASN A 174 7.83 -7.56 12.13
CA ASN A 174 8.97 -8.21 12.78
C ASN A 174 8.97 -9.74 12.61
N GLN A 175 7.79 -10.36 12.45
CA GLN A 175 7.67 -11.79 12.18
C GLN A 175 7.90 -12.14 10.71
N PHE A 176 7.42 -11.31 9.78
CA PHE A 176 7.60 -11.52 8.34
C PHE A 176 9.04 -11.30 7.88
N LYS A 177 9.75 -10.31 8.45
CA LYS A 177 11.12 -9.97 8.05
C LYS A 177 12.07 -11.17 7.96
N PRO A 178 12.26 -12.02 9.00
CA PRO A 178 13.12 -13.19 8.90
C PRO A 178 12.58 -14.30 7.99
N LEU A 179 11.30 -14.28 7.60
CA LEU A 179 10.80 -15.24 6.61
C LEU A 179 11.33 -14.94 5.21
N THR A 180 11.69 -13.68 4.93
CA THR A 180 12.15 -13.25 3.60
C THR A 180 13.44 -13.95 3.15
N ASP A 181 14.29 -14.38 4.10
CA ASP A 181 15.46 -15.25 3.86
C ASP A 181 15.10 -16.56 3.15
N ASN A 182 13.87 -17.05 3.24
CA ASN A 182 13.49 -18.30 2.61
C ASN A 182 13.13 -18.13 1.12
N PHE A 183 13.18 -16.91 0.58
CA PHE A 183 12.58 -16.54 -0.72
C PHE A 183 13.56 -15.95 -1.75
N HIS A 184 14.86 -16.25 -1.66
CA HIS A 184 15.89 -15.71 -2.55
C HIS A 184 15.78 -16.07 -4.05
N SER A 185 14.87 -16.98 -4.43
CA SER A 185 14.76 -17.52 -5.80
C SER A 185 13.42 -17.23 -6.47
N LEU A 186 12.64 -16.28 -5.93
CA LEU A 186 11.34 -15.94 -6.50
C LEU A 186 11.49 -15.15 -7.80
N ASN A 187 10.75 -15.58 -8.83
CA ASN A 187 10.73 -14.93 -10.13
C ASN A 187 9.44 -14.12 -10.29
N PHE A 188 9.49 -12.86 -9.88
CA PHE A 188 8.37 -11.97 -10.08
C PHE A 188 8.21 -11.53 -11.54
N SER A 189 6.96 -11.37 -11.97
CA SER A 189 6.69 -10.69 -13.25
C SER A 189 7.22 -9.26 -13.22
N LYS A 190 7.62 -8.71 -14.38
CA LYS A 190 8.17 -7.34 -14.49
C LYS A 190 7.35 -6.29 -13.74
N SER A 191 6.03 -6.28 -13.92
CA SER A 191 5.15 -5.30 -13.25
C SER A 191 5.16 -5.43 -11.71
N VAL A 192 5.37 -6.64 -11.18
CA VAL A 192 5.50 -6.86 -9.73
C VAL A 192 6.88 -6.40 -9.29
N SER A 193 7.95 -6.76 -10.00
CA SER A 193 9.30 -6.28 -9.68
C SER A 193 9.40 -4.75 -9.70
N ASP A 194 8.85 -4.08 -10.71
CA ASP A 194 8.82 -2.62 -10.80
C ASP A 194 8.13 -1.99 -9.57
N HIS A 195 7.03 -2.58 -9.11
CA HIS A 195 6.33 -2.16 -7.89
C HIS A 195 7.17 -2.40 -6.63
N LEU A 196 7.68 -3.61 -6.41
CA LEU A 196 8.46 -3.92 -5.20
C LEU A 196 9.78 -3.14 -5.14
N ASN A 197 10.38 -2.86 -6.29
CA ASN A 197 11.49 -1.92 -6.40
C ASN A 197 11.03 -0.52 -5.97
N ALA A 198 9.94 0.03 -6.51
CA ALA A 198 9.47 1.34 -6.07
C ALA A 198 9.24 1.43 -4.54
N VAL A 199 8.74 0.34 -3.93
CA VAL A 199 8.63 0.24 -2.47
C VAL A 199 10.00 0.37 -1.79
N SER A 200 11.04 -0.35 -2.24
CA SER A 200 12.36 -0.29 -1.59
C SER A 200 13.03 1.09 -1.69
N TRP A 201 12.77 1.83 -2.77
CA TRP A 201 13.29 3.19 -2.94
C TRP A 201 12.58 4.21 -2.03
N CYS A 202 11.28 4.05 -1.83
CA CYS A 202 10.46 4.96 -1.02
C CYS A 202 10.46 4.59 0.48
N GLU A 203 10.62 3.30 0.78
CA GLU A 203 10.48 2.69 2.10
C GLU A 203 11.56 1.58 2.27
N PRO A 204 12.82 1.96 2.50
CA PRO A 204 13.96 1.04 2.45
C PRO A 204 13.99 -0.03 3.57
N GLU A 205 13.14 0.10 4.58
CA GLU A 205 13.04 -0.87 5.68
C GLU A 205 11.86 -1.84 5.51
N SER A 206 11.04 -1.65 4.48
CA SER A 206 9.83 -2.45 4.23
C SER A 206 10.19 -3.84 3.71
N TRP A 207 9.93 -4.90 4.49
CA TRP A 207 10.23 -6.29 4.10
C TRP A 207 9.53 -6.75 2.82
N TRP A 208 8.48 -6.05 2.40
CA TRP A 208 7.74 -6.27 1.17
C TRP A 208 8.27 -5.45 -0.02
N GLY A 209 9.45 -4.83 0.11
CA GLY A 209 10.20 -4.21 -0.99
C GLY A 209 11.25 -5.17 -1.56
N LEU A 210 11.81 -4.81 -2.73
CA LEU A 210 12.80 -5.61 -3.45
C LEU A 210 14.07 -4.80 -3.75
N ILE A 211 15.23 -5.38 -3.47
CA ILE A 211 16.56 -4.83 -3.77
C ILE A 211 17.37 -5.95 -4.42
N ASN A 212 17.97 -5.69 -5.59
CA ASN A 212 18.74 -6.68 -6.35
C ASN A 212 18.00 -8.02 -6.55
N ASP A 213 16.71 -7.95 -6.90
CA ASP A 213 15.83 -9.12 -7.08
C ASP A 213 15.57 -9.96 -5.81
N GLN A 214 15.87 -9.41 -4.63
CA GLN A 214 15.65 -10.07 -3.33
C GLN A 214 14.78 -9.21 -2.41
N LEU A 215 13.98 -9.86 -1.57
CA LEU A 215 13.15 -9.18 -0.58
C LEU A 215 14.01 -8.59 0.55
N ILE A 216 13.61 -7.42 1.05
CA ILE A 216 14.28 -6.75 2.17
C ILE A 216 14.08 -7.53 3.46
N GLY A 217 15.15 -7.64 4.25
CA GLY A 217 15.16 -8.50 5.44
C GLY A 217 15.86 -9.82 5.20
N SER A 218 16.22 -10.12 3.95
CA SER A 218 17.14 -11.22 3.67
C SER A 218 18.57 -10.84 4.08
N ASP A 219 19.31 -11.74 4.74
CA ASP A 219 20.69 -11.55 5.26
C ASP A 219 21.68 -11.02 4.19
N ALA A 220 21.29 -11.03 2.91
CA ALA A 220 22.05 -10.52 1.78
C ALA A 220 22.11 -8.99 1.66
N PHE A 221 21.37 -8.22 2.48
CA PHE A 221 21.36 -6.76 2.39
C PHE A 221 21.73 -6.08 3.72
N ASP A 222 22.98 -5.63 3.84
CA ASP A 222 23.37 -4.57 4.78
C ASP A 222 23.28 -3.22 4.04
N PRO A 223 22.42 -2.27 4.45
CA PRO A 223 22.33 -0.95 3.83
C PRO A 223 23.63 -0.12 3.96
N ASN A 224 24.59 -0.56 4.77
CA ASN A 224 25.93 0.03 4.84
C ASN A 224 26.93 -0.59 3.87
N ASP A 225 26.58 -1.69 3.19
CA ASP A 225 27.45 -2.33 2.21
C ASP A 225 27.35 -1.59 0.86
N THR A 226 27.89 -0.38 0.85
CA THR A 226 28.12 0.43 -0.35
C THR A 226 29.48 0.15 -0.96
N THR A 227 30.01 -1.08 -0.83
CA THR A 227 31.23 -1.50 -1.52
C THR A 227 30.92 -1.84 -2.99
N GLY A 228 30.48 -0.83 -3.72
CA GLY A 228 30.74 -0.74 -5.14
C GLY A 228 32.22 -0.46 -5.36
N GLU A 229 33.06 -1.48 -5.17
CA GLU A 229 34.38 -1.49 -5.82
C GLU A 229 34.15 -1.69 -7.32
N SER A 230 34.00 -0.57 -8.03
CA SER A 230 34.32 -0.50 -9.45
C SER A 230 35.82 -0.76 -9.59
N HIS A 231 36.19 -1.98 -9.95
CA HIS A 231 37.50 -2.22 -10.54
C HIS A 231 37.38 -2.15 -12.06
N ASP A 232 38.04 -1.12 -12.60
CA ASP A 232 38.54 -1.05 -13.98
C ASP A 232 39.29 -2.33 -14.40
#